data_AF-A0A800C685-F1
#
_entry.id   AF-A0A800C685-F1
#
_cell.length_a   1.000
_cell.length_b   1.000
_cell.length_c   1.000
_cell.angle_alpha   90.00
_cell.angle_beta   90.00
_cell.angle_gamma   90.00
#
_symmetry.space_group_name_H-M   'P 1'
#
loop_
_entity.id
_entity.type
_entity.pdbx_description
1 polymer ?
#
loop_
_entity_poly.entity_id
_entity_poly.type
_entity_poly.pdbx_seq_one_letter_code
_entity_poly.pdbx_strand_id
1 'polypeptide(L)'
;MKKKGESPSLDLIMRFVLQRYNIPTKQDIERLGKKLDRLEEALKANRVPGRKTKKAGAAKGTAKQARRGRARMTATEKIVSVIKRSADGADISELKAKTGFEDKKIRNIVFRLAKQGTIKRAGRGVYCMR
;
A
#
# COMPACT_ATOMS: atom_id res chain seq x y z
N MET A 1 57.65 4.18 -26.76
CA MET A 1 57.59 5.34 -25.85
C MET A 1 56.76 4.93 -24.64
N LYS A 2 57.37 4.79 -23.46
CA LYS A 2 56.70 4.23 -22.26
C LYS A 2 55.86 5.32 -21.59
N LYS A 3 54.56 5.05 -21.42
CA LYS A 3 53.58 5.94 -20.78
C LYS A 3 54.06 6.27 -19.36
N LYS A 4 54.28 7.56 -19.09
CA LYS A 4 54.58 8.09 -17.76
C LYS A 4 53.37 7.77 -16.88
N GLY A 5 53.53 6.87 -15.92
CA GLY A 5 52.49 6.56 -14.95
C GLY A 5 52.27 7.80 -14.08
N GLU A 6 51.22 8.57 -14.39
CA GLU A 6 50.75 9.61 -13.50
C GLU A 6 50.30 8.93 -12.21
N SER A 7 50.98 9.24 -11.11
CA SER A 7 50.58 8.81 -9.77
C SER A 7 49.09 9.14 -9.60
N PRO A 8 48.26 8.21 -9.10
CA PRO A 8 46.85 8.47 -8.91
C PRO A 8 46.71 9.76 -8.09
N SER A 9 45.97 10.72 -8.62
CA SER A 9 45.79 12.02 -7.97
C SER A 9 45.30 11.81 -6.54
N LEU A 10 45.78 12.64 -5.60
CA LEU A 10 45.43 12.54 -4.19
C LEU A 10 43.90 12.54 -3.97
N ASP A 11 43.16 13.25 -4.82
CA ASP A 11 41.70 13.22 -4.87
C ASP A 11 41.12 11.82 -5.15
N LEU A 12 41.73 11.08 -6.08
CA LEU A 12 41.31 9.72 -6.42
C LEU A 12 41.56 8.76 -5.26
N ILE A 13 42.72 8.87 -4.59
CA ILE A 13 43.05 8.08 -3.41
C ILE A 13 42.09 8.40 -2.27
N MET A 14 41.82 9.69 -2.00
CA MET A 14 40.87 10.12 -0.99
C MET A 14 39.46 9.60 -1.29
N ARG A 15 39.01 9.65 -2.54
CA ARG A 15 37.71 9.12 -2.96
C ARG A 15 37.61 7.61 -2.70
N PHE A 16 38.65 6.85 -3.00
CA PHE A 16 38.70 5.41 -2.71
C PHE A 16 38.69 5.11 -1.21
N VAL A 17 39.40 5.89 -0.40
CA VAL A 17 39.39 5.75 1.07
C VAL A 17 37.99 6.02 1.62
N LEU A 18 37.37 7.12 1.23
CA LEU A 18 36.00 7.46 1.65
C LEU A 18 34.99 6.36 1.25
N GLN A 19 35.12 5.81 0.04
CA GLN A 19 34.30 4.68 -0.41
C GLN A 19 34.54 3.41 0.41
N ARG A 20 35.80 3.09 0.74
CA ARG A 20 36.15 1.89 1.52
C ARG A 20 35.61 1.95 2.95
N TYR A 21 35.58 3.13 3.56
CA TYR A 21 35.00 3.35 4.88
C TYR A 21 33.50 3.69 4.84
N ASN A 22 32.88 3.62 3.66
CA ASN A 22 31.46 3.93 3.44
C ASN A 22 31.07 5.33 3.95
N ILE A 23 32.01 6.28 3.87
CA ILE A 23 31.84 7.66 4.31
C ILE A 23 31.23 8.46 3.15
N PRO A 24 30.00 8.98 3.30
CA PRO A 24 29.36 9.76 2.25
C PRO A 24 30.08 11.09 2.03
N THR A 25 30.23 11.47 0.77
CA THR A 25 30.81 12.77 0.41
C THR A 25 29.74 13.88 0.50
N LYS A 26 30.17 15.15 0.52
CA LYS A 26 29.26 16.30 0.49
C LYS A 26 28.30 16.26 -0.70
N GLN A 27 28.77 15.80 -1.86
CA GLN A 27 27.94 15.66 -3.06
C GLN A 27 26.89 14.56 -2.92
N ASP A 28 27.21 13.47 -2.23
CA ASP A 28 26.25 12.37 -2.00
C ASP A 28 25.13 12.82 -1.06
N ILE A 29 25.45 13.61 -0.04
CA ILE A 29 24.47 14.21 0.88
C ILE A 29 23.56 15.19 0.11
N GLU A 30 24.13 16.04 -0.75
CA GLU A 30 23.35 16.97 -1.57
C GLU A 30 22.44 16.23 -2.57
N ARG A 31 22.92 15.13 -3.16
CA ARG A 31 22.12 14.25 -4.03
C ARG A 31 20.99 13.55 -3.26
N LEU A 32 21.22 13.16 -2.00
CA LEU A 32 20.18 12.62 -1.13
C LEU A 32 19.13 13.68 -0.83
N GLY A 33 19.53 14.91 -0.51
CA GLY A 33 18.61 16.05 -0.33
C GLY A 33 17.70 16.25 -1.55
N LYS A 34 18.29 16.38 -2.75
CA LYS A 34 17.53 16.54 -4.00
C LYS A 34 16.58 15.37 -4.30
N LYS A 35 16.97 14.13 -3.93
CA LYS A 35 16.10 12.96 -4.07
C LYS A 35 14.94 13.00 -3.07
N LEU A 36 15.19 13.45 -1.83
CA LEU A 36 14.15 13.65 -0.83
C LEU A 36 13.17 14.73 -1.26
N ASP A 37 13.64 15.86 -1.78
CA ASP A 37 12.78 16.94 -2.28
C ASP A 37 11.85 16.45 -3.39
N ARG A 38 12.39 15.70 -4.36
CA ARG A 38 11.59 15.09 -5.44
C ARG A 38 10.57 14.07 -4.92
N LEU A 39 10.93 13.29 -3.90
CA LEU A 39 10.00 12.36 -3.26
C LEU A 39 8.91 13.11 -2.49
N GLU A 40 9.25 14.19 -1.80
CA GLU A 40 8.29 15.06 -1.14
C GLU A 40 7.34 15.70 -2.14
N GLU A 41 7.83 16.21 -3.26
CA GLU A 41 7.03 16.76 -4.35
C GLU A 41 6.12 15.70 -4.96
N ALA A 42 6.66 14.50 -5.25
CA ALA A 42 5.87 13.38 -5.75
C ALA A 42 4.78 12.96 -4.75
N LEU A 43 5.08 12.96 -3.45
CA LEU A 43 4.10 12.67 -2.39
C LEU A 43 3.08 13.79 -2.21
N LYS A 44 3.48 15.07 -2.38
CA LYS A 44 2.56 16.23 -2.40
C LYS A 44 1.67 16.21 -3.63
N ALA A 45 2.17 15.79 -4.79
CA ALA A 45 1.41 15.63 -6.03
C ALA A 45 0.46 14.42 -5.98
N ASN A 46 0.89 13.30 -5.40
CA ASN A 46 0.04 12.12 -5.17
C ASN A 46 -0.82 12.21 -3.91
N ARG A 47 -0.66 13.26 -3.09
CA ARG A 47 -1.61 13.60 -2.05
C ARG A 47 -2.88 14.10 -2.74
N VAL A 48 -3.77 13.17 -3.02
CA VAL A 48 -5.19 13.45 -3.25
C VAL A 48 -5.61 14.45 -2.16
N PRO A 49 -6.11 15.65 -2.49
CA PRO A 49 -6.66 16.57 -1.52
C PRO A 49 -7.93 15.92 -0.93
N GLY A 50 -7.75 15.09 0.09
CA GLY A 50 -8.82 14.21 0.55
C GLY A 50 -8.52 13.35 1.76
N ARG A 51 -7.31 13.42 2.34
CA ARG A 51 -7.03 12.80 3.64
C ARG A 51 -6.52 13.83 4.65
N LYS A 52 -7.30 14.91 4.80
CA LYS A 52 -7.38 15.56 6.11
C LYS A 52 -8.08 14.56 7.03
N THR A 53 -7.34 14.11 8.03
CA THR A 53 -7.85 13.50 9.26
C THR A 53 -9.04 14.32 9.78
N LYS A 54 -10.27 13.95 9.41
CA LYS A 54 -11.43 14.37 10.18
C LYS A 54 -11.45 13.51 11.44
N LYS A 55 -10.86 14.07 12.50
CA LYS A 55 -11.31 13.80 13.87
C LYS A 55 -12.83 13.91 13.91
N ALA A 56 -13.40 13.08 14.78
CA ALA A 56 -14.81 12.94 15.08
C ALA A 56 -15.60 14.26 14.98
N GLY A 57 -16.73 14.20 14.29
CA GLY A 57 -17.68 15.29 14.17
C GLY A 57 -18.87 14.78 13.37
N ALA A 58 -19.93 14.45 14.09
CA ALA A 58 -21.20 14.01 13.54
C ALA A 58 -21.77 15.00 12.51
N ALA A 59 -22.63 14.46 11.66
CA ALA A 59 -23.80 15.09 11.03
C ALA A 59 -23.82 15.09 9.49
N LYS A 60 -24.80 14.33 9.00
CA LYS A 60 -25.73 14.60 7.90
C LYS A 60 -25.20 14.85 6.48
N GLY A 61 -25.83 14.13 5.55
CA GLY A 61 -26.23 14.72 4.28
C GLY A 61 -25.51 14.20 3.04
N THR A 62 -26.07 13.14 2.46
CA THR A 62 -26.35 12.94 1.03
C THR A 62 -25.41 13.50 -0.06
N ALA A 63 -25.16 12.60 -1.01
CA ALA A 63 -24.90 12.82 -2.44
C ALA A 63 -23.47 13.16 -2.87
N LYS A 64 -22.79 12.13 -3.40
CA LYS A 64 -22.33 12.21 -4.80
C LYS A 64 -22.14 10.81 -5.41
N GLN A 65 -23.25 10.29 -5.91
CA GLN A 65 -23.24 9.35 -7.03
C GLN A 65 -22.69 10.09 -8.24
N ALA A 66 -21.47 9.76 -8.66
CA ALA A 66 -21.00 9.76 -10.05
C ALA A 66 -19.46 9.74 -10.08
N ARG A 67 -18.91 8.54 -10.22
CA ARG A 67 -17.82 8.27 -11.19
C ARG A 67 -17.89 6.79 -11.55
N ARG A 68 -18.77 6.49 -12.50
CA ARG A 68 -18.75 5.28 -13.31
C ARG A 68 -17.43 5.28 -14.10
N GLY A 69 -16.40 4.72 -13.48
CA GLY A 69 -15.13 4.38 -14.11
C GLY A 69 -14.63 3.17 -13.36
N ARG A 70 -15.12 1.99 -13.76
CA ARG A 70 -14.84 0.65 -13.19
C ARG A 70 -14.16 0.73 -11.82
N ALA A 71 -14.93 1.16 -10.81
CA ALA A 71 -14.42 1.27 -9.45
C ALA A 71 -13.81 -0.08 -9.13
N ARG A 72 -12.47 -0.12 -8.95
CA ARG A 72 -11.78 -1.35 -8.58
C ARG A 72 -12.42 -1.77 -7.27
N MET A 73 -13.30 -2.78 -7.33
CA MET A 73 -14.03 -3.24 -6.16
C MET A 73 -13.02 -3.48 -5.05
N THR A 74 -13.24 -2.85 -3.91
CA THR A 74 -12.34 -3.01 -2.77
C THR A 74 -12.29 -4.50 -2.39
N ALA A 75 -11.20 -4.94 -1.76
CA ALA A 75 -11.09 -6.34 -1.34
C ALA A 75 -12.28 -6.77 -0.46
N THR A 76 -12.77 -5.84 0.36
CA THR A 76 -13.98 -5.99 1.16
C THR A 76 -15.23 -6.15 0.30
N GLU A 77 -15.46 -5.26 -0.67
CA GLU A 77 -16.61 -5.36 -1.58
C GLU A 77 -16.61 -6.65 -2.39
N LYS A 78 -15.45 -7.12 -2.84
CA LYS A 78 -15.34 -8.42 -3.53
C LYS A 78 -15.80 -9.55 -2.63
N ILE A 79 -15.32 -9.63 -1.38
CA ILE A 79 -15.71 -10.68 -0.43
C ILE A 79 -17.21 -10.60 -0.12
N VAL A 80 -17.76 -9.41 0.15
CA VAL A 80 -19.21 -9.23 0.37
C VAL A 80 -20.01 -9.67 -0.85
N SER A 81 -19.56 -9.35 -2.07
CA SER A 81 -20.24 -9.79 -3.29
C SER A 81 -20.23 -11.31 -3.48
N VAL A 82 -19.21 -12.00 -2.98
CA VAL A 82 -19.14 -13.47 -3.04
C VAL A 82 -20.05 -14.09 -1.99
N ILE A 83 -20.03 -13.58 -0.76
CA ILE A 83 -20.93 -14.03 0.31
C ILE A 83 -22.38 -13.81 -0.10
N LYS A 84 -22.72 -12.64 -0.66
CA LYS A 84 -24.08 -12.33 -1.12
C LYS A 84 -24.55 -13.23 -2.26
N ARG A 85 -23.64 -13.72 -3.11
CA ARG A 85 -23.97 -14.63 -4.22
C ARG A 85 -24.11 -16.09 -3.79
N SER A 86 -23.64 -16.45 -2.60
CA SER A 86 -23.65 -17.83 -2.11
C SER A 86 -24.85 -18.00 -1.18
N ALA A 87 -25.87 -18.76 -1.60
CA ALA A 87 -27.10 -18.95 -0.84
C ALA A 87 -26.87 -19.66 0.50
N ASP A 88 -25.95 -20.62 0.53
CA ASP A 88 -25.65 -21.47 1.69
C ASP A 88 -24.54 -20.90 2.60
N GLY A 89 -24.11 -19.67 2.33
CA GLY A 89 -22.92 -19.06 2.91
C GLY A 89 -21.64 -19.43 2.17
N ALA A 90 -20.55 -18.69 2.47
CA ALA A 90 -19.26 -18.90 1.84
C ALA A 90 -18.23 -19.38 2.86
N ASP A 91 -17.52 -20.47 2.52
CA ASP A 91 -16.34 -20.92 3.25
C ASP A 91 -15.08 -20.12 2.86
N ILE A 92 -14.07 -20.12 3.72
CA ILE A 92 -12.77 -19.51 3.48
C ILE A 92 -12.13 -20.06 2.19
N SER A 93 -12.27 -21.36 1.93
CA SER A 93 -11.73 -22.02 0.73
C SER A 93 -12.40 -21.50 -0.55
N GLU A 94 -13.72 -21.33 -0.52
CA GLU A 94 -14.46 -20.74 -1.64
C GLU A 94 -14.13 -19.26 -1.84
N LEU A 95 -14.02 -18.49 -0.76
CA LEU A 95 -13.62 -17.09 -0.81
C LEU A 95 -12.24 -16.94 -1.43
N LYS A 96 -11.31 -17.84 -1.11
CA LYS A 96 -9.97 -17.90 -1.71
C LYS A 96 -10.04 -18.17 -3.20
N ALA A 97 -10.77 -19.20 -3.63
CA ALA A 97 -10.92 -19.57 -5.03
C ALA A 97 -11.56 -18.45 -5.86
N LYS A 98 -12.61 -17.80 -5.34
CA LYS A 98 -13.36 -16.76 -6.06
C LYS A 98 -12.67 -15.39 -6.06
N THR A 99 -11.84 -15.08 -5.06
CA THR A 99 -11.22 -13.75 -4.91
C THR A 99 -9.72 -13.70 -5.17
N GLY A 100 -9.03 -14.84 -5.08
CA GLY A 100 -7.56 -14.93 -5.19
C GLY A 100 -6.81 -14.26 -4.04
N PHE A 101 -7.47 -13.97 -2.92
CA PHE A 101 -6.82 -13.38 -1.76
C PHE A 101 -6.18 -14.44 -0.87
N GLU A 102 -5.10 -14.06 -0.19
CA GLU A 102 -4.46 -14.89 0.82
C GLU A 102 -5.36 -15.10 2.05
N ASP A 103 -5.23 -16.26 2.69
CA ASP A 103 -6.10 -16.70 3.80
C ASP A 103 -6.10 -15.71 4.97
N LYS A 104 -4.94 -15.12 5.29
CA LYS A 104 -4.81 -14.09 6.33
C LYS A 104 -5.66 -12.86 6.01
N LYS A 105 -5.66 -12.43 4.74
CA LYS A 105 -6.42 -11.26 4.28
C LYS A 105 -7.92 -11.53 4.33
N ILE A 106 -8.36 -12.71 3.91
CA ILE A 106 -9.76 -13.12 3.97
C ILE A 106 -10.23 -13.15 5.43
N ARG A 107 -9.48 -13.82 6.32
CA ARG A 107 -9.84 -13.92 7.75
C ARG A 107 -9.96 -12.55 8.41
N ASN A 108 -9.05 -11.62 8.12
CA ASN A 108 -9.12 -10.26 8.65
C ASN A 108 -10.33 -9.48 8.13
N ILE A 109 -10.67 -9.60 6.85
CA ILE A 109 -11.83 -8.92 6.26
C ILE A 109 -13.13 -9.50 6.83
N VAL A 110 -13.25 -10.83 6.88
CA VAL A 110 -14.40 -11.53 7.44
C VAL A 110 -14.59 -11.18 8.93
N PHE A 111 -13.52 -11.17 9.72
CA PHE A 111 -13.57 -10.76 11.13
C PHE A 111 -14.11 -9.34 11.28
N ARG A 112 -13.64 -8.39 10.44
CA ARG A 112 -14.14 -7.02 10.45
C ARG A 112 -15.61 -6.93 10.02
N LEU A 113 -16.01 -7.66 8.98
CA LEU A 113 -17.39 -7.69 8.50
C LEU A 113 -18.36 -8.30 9.52
N ALA A 114 -17.92 -9.34 10.24
CA ALA A 114 -18.67 -9.94 11.34
C ALA A 114 -18.80 -8.95 12.52
N LYS A 115 -17.72 -8.24 12.87
CA LYS A 115 -17.75 -7.18 13.89
C LYS A 115 -18.65 -6.01 13.50
N GLN A 116 -18.73 -5.69 12.21
CA GLN A 116 -19.65 -4.67 11.66
C GLN A 116 -21.09 -5.16 11.53
N GLY A 117 -21.35 -6.46 11.75
CA GLY A 117 -22.68 -7.06 11.65
C GLY A 117 -23.20 -7.27 10.23
N THR A 118 -22.36 -7.10 9.20
CA THR A 118 -22.76 -7.26 7.79
C THR A 118 -22.96 -8.73 7.42
N ILE A 119 -22.19 -9.62 8.05
CA ILE A 119 -22.25 -11.07 7.84
C ILE A 119 -22.43 -11.75 9.20
N LYS A 120 -23.11 -12.90 9.18
CA LYS A 120 -23.28 -13.80 10.31
C LYS A 120 -22.44 -15.05 10.08
N ARG A 121 -22.04 -15.69 11.17
CA ARG A 121 -21.41 -17.00 11.11
C ARG A 121 -22.51 -18.06 11.18
N ALA A 122 -22.71 -18.82 10.10
CA ALA A 122 -23.69 -19.90 10.04
C ALA A 122 -23.16 -21.18 10.70
N GLY A 123 -21.84 -21.41 10.62
CA GLY A 123 -21.21 -22.62 11.15
C GLY A 123 -19.69 -22.49 11.29
N ARG A 124 -18.98 -23.60 11.47
CA ARG A 124 -17.51 -23.60 11.50
C ARG A 124 -16.97 -23.27 10.11
N GLY A 125 -16.43 -22.06 9.94
CA GLY A 125 -15.82 -21.62 8.67
C GLY A 125 -16.81 -21.02 7.65
N VAL A 126 -18.12 -21.17 7.87
CA VAL A 126 -19.16 -20.72 6.94
C VAL A 126 -19.76 -19.39 7.37
N TYR A 127 -19.80 -18.43 6.44
CA TYR A 127 -20.33 -17.09 6.66
C TYR A 127 -21.48 -16.78 5.71
N CYS A 128 -22.63 -16.37 6.26
CA CYS A 128 -23.82 -15.99 5.51
C CYS A 128 -24.11 -14.48 5.65
N MET A 129 -24.89 -13.94 4.73
CA MET A 129 -25.38 -12.55 4.84
C MET A 129 -26.28 -12.43 6.09
N ARG A 130 -26.16 -11.31 6.81
CA ARG A 130 -27.10 -10.98 7.89
C ARG A 130 -28.50 -10.73 7.35
#